data_AF-A0AAV6P7L6-F1
#
_entry.id   AF-A0AAV6P7L6-F1
#
_cell.length_a   1.000
_cell.length_b   1.000
_cell.length_c   1.000
_cell.angle_alpha   90.00
_cell.angle_beta   90.00
_cell.angle_gamma   90.00
#
_symmetry.space_group_name_H-M   'P 1'
#
loop_
_entity.id
_entity.type
_entity.pdbx_description
1 polymer ?
#
loop_
_entity_poly.entity_id
_entity_poly.type
_entity_poly.pdbx_seq_one_letter_code
_entity_poly.pdbx_strand_id
1 'polypeptide(L)'
;MARHEGSSGAVSMSTVAVVMALLLLTGFEHGDAATTFVVGDSNGWNLGTEGWPNGKVFRAGDILMDEGGYRSCIAPRGAKVFNSGKDEIMLSRGQNFFICTTPGHCQAGMKIAINSL
;
A
#
# COMPACT_ATOMS: atom_id res chain seq x y z
N MET A 1 23.75 20.48 -57.60
CA MET A 1 22.76 20.86 -56.57
C MET A 1 21.64 19.84 -56.55
N ALA A 2 21.62 18.92 -55.57
CA ALA A 2 20.48 18.04 -55.33
C ALA A 2 19.46 18.81 -54.47
N ARG A 3 18.23 18.99 -54.98
CA ARG A 3 17.13 19.56 -54.19
C ARG A 3 16.47 18.41 -53.44
N HIS A 4 16.61 18.40 -52.12
CA HIS A 4 15.80 17.56 -51.24
C HIS A 4 14.40 18.17 -51.17
N GLU A 5 13.44 17.58 -51.86
CA GLU A 5 12.02 17.85 -51.65
C GLU A 5 11.56 17.04 -50.43
N GLY A 6 11.47 17.70 -49.28
CA GLY A 6 10.82 17.16 -48.09
C GLY A 6 9.35 16.93 -48.38
N SER A 7 8.96 15.66 -48.51
CA SER A 7 7.55 15.27 -48.60
C SER A 7 6.92 15.41 -47.21
N SER A 8 6.30 16.56 -46.97
CA SER A 8 5.36 16.74 -45.87
C SER A 8 4.13 15.88 -46.16
N GLY A 9 4.15 14.63 -45.69
CA GLY A 9 2.99 13.75 -45.75
C GLY A 9 1.85 14.36 -44.95
N ALA A 10 0.78 14.79 -45.64
CA ALA A 10 -0.44 15.23 -45.01
C ALA A 10 -1.06 14.05 -44.25
N VAL A 11 -0.86 14.02 -42.93
CA VAL A 11 -1.49 13.03 -42.07
C VAL A 11 -3.00 13.27 -42.11
N SER A 12 -3.76 12.32 -42.65
CA SER A 12 -5.21 12.43 -42.77
C SER A 12 -5.85 12.63 -41.40
N MET A 13 -6.86 13.49 -41.31
CA MET A 13 -7.57 13.79 -40.06
C MET A 13 -8.13 12.50 -39.41
N SER A 14 -8.48 11.50 -40.24
CA SER A 14 -8.89 10.17 -39.80
C SER A 14 -7.73 9.37 -39.17
N THR A 15 -6.52 9.47 -39.71
CA THR A 15 -5.34 8.82 -39.12
C THR A 15 -4.93 9.48 -37.80
N VAL A 16 -5.08 10.80 -37.67
CA VAL A 16 -4.86 11.51 -36.40
C VAL A 16 -5.89 11.07 -35.35
N ALA A 17 -7.17 10.97 -35.75
CA ALA A 17 -8.24 10.54 -34.85
C ALA A 17 -8.07 9.10 -34.36
N VAL A 18 -7.65 8.17 -35.24
CA VAL A 18 -7.40 6.76 -34.88
C VAL A 18 -6.19 6.63 -33.96
N VAL A 19 -5.11 7.37 -34.22
CA VAL A 19 -3.92 7.36 -33.34
C VAL A 19 -4.25 7.97 -31.97
N MET A 20 -5.02 9.07 -31.92
CA MET A 20 -5.50 9.63 -30.66
C MET A 20 -6.43 8.67 -29.90
N ALA A 21 -7.34 8.00 -30.60
CA ALA A 21 -8.21 6.98 -29.98
C ALA A 21 -7.42 5.79 -29.44
N LEU A 22 -6.39 5.33 -30.15
CA LEU A 22 -5.49 4.26 -29.68
C LEU A 22 -4.64 4.70 -28.48
N LEU A 23 -4.13 5.94 -28.48
CA LEU A 23 -3.37 6.50 -27.35
C LEU A 23 -4.23 6.64 -26.08
N LEU A 24 -5.52 6.98 -26.24
CA LEU A 24 -6.50 7.02 -25.14
C LEU A 24 -6.83 5.62 -24.59
N LEU A 25 -6.69 4.56 -25.39
CA LEU A 25 -6.88 3.18 -24.95
C LEU A 25 -5.66 2.59 -24.22
N THR A 26 -4.47 3.18 -24.41
CA THR A 26 -3.22 2.74 -23.76
C THR A 26 -2.83 3.56 -22.53
N GLY A 27 -3.52 4.67 -22.27
CA GLY A 27 -3.19 5.57 -21.16
C GLY A 27 -4.04 5.24 -19.96
N PHE A 28 -3.54 4.41 -19.04
CA PHE A 28 -3.62 4.55 -17.57
C PHE A 28 -3.09 3.27 -16.91
N GLU A 29 -1.88 2.86 -17.28
CA GLU A 29 -1.09 1.95 -16.45
C GLU A 29 -0.61 2.79 -15.23
N HIS A 30 -1.49 3.00 -14.25
CA HIS A 30 -1.05 3.47 -12.95
C HIS A 30 -0.19 2.35 -12.36
N GLY A 31 1.12 2.41 -12.56
CA GLY A 31 2.07 1.66 -11.75
C GLY A 31 1.81 2.08 -10.31
N ASP A 32 1.13 1.22 -9.56
CA ASP A 32 0.76 1.48 -8.18
C ASP A 32 2.05 1.41 -7.37
N ALA A 33 2.64 2.57 -7.08
CA ALA A 33 3.83 2.66 -6.25
C ALA A 33 3.48 2.15 -4.85
N ALA A 34 4.34 1.32 -4.26
CA ALA A 34 4.18 0.89 -2.87
C ALA A 34 4.25 2.11 -1.95
N THR A 35 3.20 2.34 -1.16
CA THR A 35 3.15 3.42 -0.18
C THR A 35 3.64 2.93 1.17
N THR A 36 4.68 3.56 1.72
CA THR A 36 5.15 3.30 3.08
C THR A 36 4.43 4.20 4.08
N PHE A 37 3.92 3.61 5.16
CA PHE A 37 3.29 4.33 6.26
C PHE A 37 4.09 4.14 7.56
N VAL A 38 4.33 5.23 8.29
CA VAL A 38 4.94 5.17 9.62
C VAL A 38 3.83 5.03 10.66
N VAL A 39 3.77 3.88 11.31
CA VAL A 39 2.75 3.58 12.33
C VAL A 39 2.81 4.60 13.46
N GLY A 40 1.66 5.22 13.77
CA GLY A 40 1.54 6.26 14.80
C GLY A 40 2.06 7.64 14.38
N ASP A 41 2.46 7.81 13.12
CA ASP A 41 3.02 9.05 12.58
C ASP A 41 4.17 9.58 13.47
N SER A 42 4.08 10.78 14.05
CA SER A 42 5.11 11.32 14.95
C SER A 42 5.18 10.64 16.32
N ASN A 43 4.11 9.95 16.74
CA ASN A 43 4.03 9.30 18.05
C ASN A 43 4.66 7.89 18.04
N GLY A 44 4.87 7.34 16.85
CA GLY A 44 5.41 6.00 16.66
C GLY A 44 4.49 4.89 17.18
N TRP A 45 5.02 3.68 17.23
CA TRP A 45 4.34 2.53 17.84
C TRP A 45 4.30 2.69 19.37
N ASN A 46 3.16 3.10 19.91
CA ASN A 46 3.00 3.41 21.34
C ASN A 46 1.59 3.04 21.87
N LEU A 47 1.34 3.27 23.16
CA LEU A 47 0.01 3.09 23.75
C LEU A 47 -1.04 3.94 23.02
N GLY A 48 -2.26 3.41 22.87
CA GLY A 48 -3.36 4.08 22.17
C GLY A 48 -3.22 4.22 20.65
N THR A 49 -2.34 3.45 20.00
CA THR A 49 -2.13 3.51 18.53
C THR A 49 -3.28 2.87 17.72
N GLU A 50 -4.23 2.19 18.36
CA GLU A 50 -5.34 1.47 17.71
C GLU A 50 -6.19 2.29 16.73
N GLY A 51 -6.31 3.60 16.92
CA GLY A 51 -7.04 4.49 16.01
C GLY A 51 -6.24 4.98 14.80
N TRP A 52 -4.92 4.78 14.77
CA TRP A 52 -4.04 5.32 13.72
C TRP A 52 -4.42 4.87 12.29
N PRO A 53 -4.89 3.63 12.02
CA PRO A 53 -5.29 3.22 10.68
C PRO A 53 -6.49 3.98 10.09
N ASN A 54 -7.29 4.67 10.92
CA ASN A 54 -8.55 5.27 10.49
C ASN A 54 -8.35 6.32 9.38
N GLY A 55 -9.11 6.18 8.30
CA GLY A 55 -9.06 7.10 7.15
C GLY A 55 -7.87 6.89 6.19
N LYS A 56 -6.99 5.91 6.45
CA LYS A 56 -5.88 5.56 5.55
C LYS A 56 -6.28 4.42 4.60
N VAL A 57 -5.76 4.46 3.38
CA VAL A 57 -5.95 3.41 2.37
C VAL A 57 -4.65 2.63 2.23
N PHE A 58 -4.73 1.32 2.44
CA PHE A 58 -3.58 0.41 2.39
C PHE A 58 -3.67 -0.52 1.18
N ARG A 59 -2.51 -0.88 0.61
CA ARG A 59 -2.36 -1.76 -0.57
C ARG A 59 -1.42 -2.91 -0.25
N ALA A 60 -1.63 -4.06 -0.89
CA ALA A 60 -1.07 -5.33 -0.44
C ALA A 60 0.38 -5.69 -0.88
N GLY A 61 1.06 -6.49 -0.04
CA GLY A 61 2.19 -7.42 -0.18
C GLY A 61 2.47 -8.15 1.17
N ASP A 62 2.65 -9.46 1.26
CA ASP A 62 2.57 -10.37 2.45
C ASP A 62 3.03 -9.85 3.86
N ILE A 63 2.29 -10.00 4.98
CA ILE A 63 2.27 -11.16 5.96
C ILE A 63 1.07 -11.09 6.97
N LEU A 64 0.66 -12.23 7.56
CA LEU A 64 -0.53 -12.44 8.41
C LEU A 64 -0.30 -12.60 9.94
N MET A 65 -1.30 -12.15 10.71
CA MET A 65 -1.70 -12.59 12.07
C MET A 65 -3.22 -12.78 12.07
N ASP A 66 -3.80 -13.55 13.00
CA ASP A 66 -5.25 -13.79 13.07
C ASP A 66 -6.01 -12.74 13.91
N GLU A 67 -7.31 -12.60 13.67
CA GLU A 67 -8.18 -11.65 14.37
C GLU A 67 -8.39 -12.00 15.85
N GLY A 68 -8.38 -13.30 16.17
CA GLY A 68 -8.58 -13.80 17.52
C GLY A 68 -7.50 -13.31 18.48
N GLY A 69 -6.24 -13.38 18.05
CA GLY A 69 -5.10 -12.89 18.82
C GLY A 69 -5.11 -11.38 19.02
N TYR A 70 -5.57 -10.63 18.01
CA TYR A 70 -5.76 -9.18 18.11
C TYR A 70 -6.77 -8.79 19.20
N ARG A 71 -7.95 -9.44 19.18
CA ARG A 71 -9.02 -9.13 20.14
C ARG A 71 -8.66 -9.54 21.56
N SER A 72 -8.03 -10.70 21.72
CA SER A 72 -7.66 -11.27 23.01
C SER A 72 -6.35 -10.74 23.58
N CYS A 73 -5.57 -9.98 22.79
CA CYS A 73 -4.20 -9.59 23.13
C CYS A 73 -3.26 -10.78 23.39
N ILE A 74 -3.47 -11.88 22.67
CA ILE A 74 -2.65 -13.09 22.76
C ILE A 74 -2.07 -13.39 21.39
N ALA A 75 -0.75 -13.39 21.26
CA ALA A 75 -0.11 -13.80 20.02
C ALA A 75 -0.30 -15.32 19.81
N PRO A 76 -0.80 -15.78 18.65
CA PRO A 76 -0.93 -17.19 18.37
C PRO A 76 0.46 -17.84 18.24
N ARG A 77 0.51 -19.17 18.39
CA ARG A 77 1.76 -19.93 18.18
C ARG A 77 2.25 -19.72 16.74
N GLY A 78 3.53 -19.39 16.60
CA GLY A 78 4.14 -19.13 15.29
C GLY A 78 3.88 -17.73 14.72
N ALA A 79 3.29 -16.81 15.50
CA ALA A 79 3.21 -15.40 15.12
C ALA A 79 4.61 -14.84 14.83
N LYS A 80 4.73 -14.03 13.77
CA LYS A 80 5.98 -13.34 13.47
C LYS A 80 6.22 -12.25 14.51
N VAL A 81 7.44 -12.15 15.00
CA VAL A 81 7.85 -11.16 15.99
C VAL A 81 8.84 -10.20 15.34
N PHE A 82 8.59 -8.91 15.56
CA PHE A 82 9.39 -7.80 15.06
C PHE A 82 9.87 -6.99 16.27
N ASN A 83 11.17 -6.71 16.33
CA ASN A 83 11.79 -6.11 17.51
C ASN A 83 13.03 -5.25 17.20
N SER A 84 13.26 -4.89 15.94
CA SER A 84 14.40 -4.02 15.58
C SER A 84 14.14 -2.55 15.93
N GLY A 85 12.87 -2.18 16.12
CA GLY A 85 12.44 -0.81 16.40
C GLY A 85 12.27 0.05 15.14
N LYS A 86 12.60 -0.50 13.96
CA LYS A 86 12.40 0.11 12.64
C LYS A 86 11.99 -0.96 11.62
N ASP A 87 11.08 -1.83 12.04
CA ASP A 87 10.64 -2.97 11.25
C ASP A 87 9.75 -2.49 10.08
N GLU A 88 10.13 -2.84 8.86
CA GLU A 88 9.29 -2.63 7.66
C GLU A 88 8.50 -3.90 7.37
N ILE A 89 7.18 -3.78 7.39
CA ILE A 89 6.26 -4.91 7.24
C ILE A 89 5.39 -4.67 6.02
N MET A 90 5.44 -5.59 5.07
CA MET A 90 4.53 -5.58 3.95
C MET A 90 3.16 -6.11 4.42
N LEU A 91 2.06 -5.48 3.99
CA LEU A 91 0.69 -5.83 4.38
C LEU A 91 0.04 -6.87 3.46
N SER A 92 -0.37 -8.05 3.93
CA SER A 92 -1.16 -8.98 3.08
C SER A 92 -2.45 -8.35 2.56
N ARG A 93 -2.99 -8.85 1.44
CA ARG A 93 -4.34 -8.48 1.00
C ARG A 93 -5.36 -8.88 2.06
N GLY A 94 -6.33 -8.02 2.33
CA GLY A 94 -7.35 -8.21 3.35
C GLY A 94 -6.90 -7.72 4.73
N GLN A 95 -7.33 -8.44 5.77
CA GLN A 95 -7.11 -8.01 7.16
C GLN A 95 -5.70 -8.38 7.65
N ASN A 96 -5.04 -7.40 8.27
CA ASN A 96 -3.72 -7.52 8.90
C ASN A 96 -3.83 -7.04 10.34
N PHE A 97 -3.28 -7.80 11.28
CA PHE A 97 -3.37 -7.49 12.70
C PHE A 97 -1.98 -7.44 13.34
N PHE A 98 -1.78 -6.47 14.22
CA PHE A 98 -0.54 -6.30 14.95
C PHE A 98 -0.84 -5.95 16.40
N ILE A 99 -0.09 -6.53 17.33
CA ILE A 99 -0.18 -6.24 18.77
C ILE A 99 1.23 -6.09 19.35
N CYS A 100 1.36 -5.31 20.42
CA CYS A 100 2.52 -5.39 21.30
C CYS A 100 2.26 -6.45 22.37
N THR A 101 3.14 -7.45 22.48
CA THR A 101 3.01 -8.54 23.45
C THR A 101 3.59 -8.22 24.82
N THR A 102 4.15 -7.02 25.02
CA THR A 102 4.60 -6.57 26.34
C THR A 102 3.40 -6.52 27.29
N PRO A 103 3.52 -7.05 28.53
CA PRO A 103 2.40 -7.10 29.47
C PRO A 103 1.69 -5.75 29.62
N GLY A 104 0.38 -5.72 29.36
CA GLY A 104 -0.47 -4.54 29.49
C GLY A 104 -0.50 -3.60 28.27
N HIS A 105 0.45 -3.69 27.33
CA HIS A 105 0.54 -2.74 26.22
C HIS A 105 -0.61 -2.90 25.20
N CYS A 106 -0.93 -4.13 24.80
CA CYS A 106 -2.03 -4.38 23.87
C CYS A 106 -3.39 -3.98 24.49
N GLN A 107 -3.59 -4.25 25.77
CA GLN A 107 -4.80 -3.86 26.50
C GLN A 107 -4.92 -2.34 26.61
N ALA A 108 -3.80 -1.62 26.67
CA ALA A 108 -3.72 -0.16 26.61
C ALA A 108 -3.72 0.40 25.17
N GLY A 109 -4.13 -0.38 24.18
CA GLY A 109 -4.35 0.09 22.80
C GLY A 109 -3.11 0.10 21.91
N MET A 110 -2.00 -0.53 22.31
CA MET A 110 -0.81 -0.72 21.45
C MET A 110 -1.03 -1.92 20.53
N LYS A 111 -1.98 -1.77 19.61
CA LYS A 111 -2.43 -2.75 18.63
C LYS A 111 -2.99 -2.02 17.41
N ILE A 112 -3.00 -2.61 16.22
CA ILE A 112 -3.68 -2.05 15.03
C ILE A 112 -4.30 -3.16 14.18
N ALA A 113 -5.40 -2.81 13.51
CA ALA A 113 -6.05 -3.63 12.49
C ALA A 113 -6.10 -2.84 11.18
N ILE A 114 -5.60 -3.41 10.10
CA ILE A 114 -5.50 -2.78 8.79
C ILE A 114 -6.22 -3.65 7.76
N ASN A 115 -7.11 -3.06 6.97
CA ASN A 115 -7.66 -3.69 5.77
C ASN A 115 -6.96 -3.16 4.52
N SER A 116 -6.31 -4.05 3.79
CA SER A 116 -5.50 -3.75 2.60
C SER A 116 -6.18 -4.28 1.33
N LEU A 117 -6.17 -3.49 0.25
CA LEU A 117 -6.80 -3.80 -1.04
C LEU A 117 -5.83 -4.51 -2.01
#